data_AF-A0A8T3SIJ9-F1
#
_entry.id   AF-A0A8T3SIJ9-F1
#
_cell.length_a   1.000
_cell.length_b   1.000
_cell.length_c   1.000
_cell.angle_alpha   90.00
_cell.angle_beta   90.00
_cell.angle_gamma   90.00
#
_symmetry.space_group_name_H-M   'P 1'
#
loop_
_entity.id
_entity.type
_entity.pdbx_description
1 polymer ?
#
loop_
_entity_poly.entity_id
_entity_poly.type
_entity_poly.pdbx_seq_one_letter_code
_entity_poly.pdbx_strand_id
1 'polypeptide(L)'
;MQLRKNAVKKLIGDSHEVVVFGLRDFRYYGVMDALNEFKIKTYSWERVNFPVIKSDEIKYLDKKYKDLLTVRINGARECKSIITSLIIENYKRMKEGSDLIPFIFCIGLKDQNQTLTLDIKKVALSHTARNIDELNDSQFSSVTEKELRRCYKIYAEGTPDVKALIEKTFKFVMIQEDSQVEDLFDIEQIPPFWEDPCWEKYWQQRQLNHLSTISPKLYDWRAMLTTCIDDTNFGHQHNFFRSTKCFDKDKNFKLTYDPSCDDKPISEISLFL
;
A
#
# COMPACT_ATOMS: atom_id res chain seq x y z
N MET A 1 25.19 -2.68 -2.82
CA MET A 1 24.05 -3.43 -3.36
C MET A 1 23.93 -3.13 -4.83
N GLN A 2 24.06 -4.14 -5.68
CA GLN A 2 23.82 -4.04 -7.12
C GLN A 2 22.58 -4.84 -7.51
N LEU A 3 21.82 -4.34 -8.47
CA LEU A 3 20.62 -5.02 -8.98
C LEU A 3 20.83 -5.59 -10.37
N ARG A 4 20.33 -6.80 -10.60
CA ARG A 4 20.27 -7.38 -11.94
C ARG A 4 19.40 -6.51 -12.85
N LYS A 5 20.00 -5.96 -13.91
CA LYS A 5 19.31 -5.07 -14.87
C LYS A 5 18.02 -5.67 -15.44
N ASN A 6 18.00 -6.97 -15.73
CA ASN A 6 16.82 -7.66 -16.26
C ASN A 6 15.68 -7.72 -15.24
N ALA A 7 16.00 -7.90 -13.96
CA ALA A 7 15.02 -7.91 -12.88
C ALA A 7 14.37 -6.53 -12.72
N VAL A 8 15.19 -5.47 -12.71
CA VAL A 8 14.72 -4.09 -12.68
C VAL A 8 13.77 -3.82 -13.86
N LYS A 9 14.19 -4.15 -15.09
CA LYS A 9 13.35 -3.95 -16.28
C LYS A 9 12.02 -4.73 -16.21
N LYS A 10 12.04 -5.96 -15.72
CA LYS A 10 10.82 -6.77 -15.54
C LYS A 10 9.86 -6.14 -14.52
N LEU A 11 10.41 -5.51 -13.47
CA LEU A 11 9.65 -4.98 -12.35
C LEU A 11 8.99 -3.64 -12.66
N ILE A 12 9.73 -2.72 -13.30
CA ILE A 12 9.28 -1.34 -13.51
C ILE A 12 8.94 -1.00 -14.97
N GLY A 13 9.21 -1.93 -15.91
CA GLY A 13 8.99 -1.71 -17.33
C GLY A 13 9.87 -0.58 -17.88
N ASP A 14 9.25 0.33 -18.61
CA ASP A 14 9.90 1.51 -19.19
C ASP A 14 9.77 2.77 -18.31
N SER A 15 9.20 2.65 -17.11
CA SER A 15 9.04 3.80 -16.21
C SER A 15 10.39 4.39 -15.79
N HIS A 16 10.47 5.72 -15.78
CA HIS A 16 11.62 6.47 -15.26
C HIS A 16 11.41 6.95 -13.82
N GLU A 17 10.27 6.61 -13.21
CA GLU A 17 9.89 7.02 -11.87
C GLU A 17 9.39 5.82 -11.06
N VAL A 18 9.71 5.77 -9.77
CA VAL A 18 9.27 4.68 -8.89
C VAL A 18 9.14 5.14 -7.45
N VAL A 19 8.09 4.67 -6.76
CA VAL A 19 7.95 4.86 -5.32
C VAL A 19 8.45 3.57 -4.63
N VAL A 20 9.38 3.69 -3.69
CA VAL A 20 10.01 2.53 -3.02
C VAL A 20 9.81 2.61 -1.52
N PHE A 21 9.09 1.63 -0.99
CA PHE A 21 8.81 1.46 0.43
C PHE A 21 9.30 0.08 0.89
N GLY A 22 9.48 -0.08 2.19
CA GLY A 22 9.82 -1.36 2.76
C GLY A 22 9.87 -1.31 4.28
N LEU A 23 9.98 -2.49 4.86
CA LEU A 23 10.36 -2.63 6.26
C LEU A 23 11.85 -2.36 6.40
N ARG A 24 12.29 -1.79 7.54
CA ARG A 24 13.68 -1.37 7.78
C ARG A 24 14.68 -2.49 7.47
N ASP A 25 14.37 -3.71 7.89
CA ASP A 25 15.27 -4.86 7.79
C ASP A 25 15.33 -5.47 6.38
N PHE A 26 14.51 -4.97 5.46
CA PHE A 26 14.35 -5.50 4.10
C PHE A 26 15.12 -4.68 3.06
N ARG A 27 16.17 -3.96 3.49
CA ARG A 27 17.15 -3.25 2.62
C ARG A 27 16.55 -2.37 1.51
N TYR A 28 15.35 -1.82 1.70
CA TYR A 28 14.65 -1.05 0.65
C TYR A 28 15.40 0.23 0.24
N TYR A 29 16.22 0.79 1.12
CA TYR A 29 17.13 1.89 0.77
C TYR A 29 18.22 1.48 -0.21
N GLY A 30 18.78 0.27 -0.05
CA GLY A 30 19.71 -0.28 -1.03
C GLY A 30 19.06 -0.42 -2.40
N VAL A 31 17.78 -0.83 -2.44
CA VAL A 31 16.98 -0.86 -3.67
C VAL A 31 16.85 0.52 -4.29
N MET A 32 16.54 1.56 -3.49
CA MET A 32 16.48 2.93 -3.98
C MET A 32 17.80 3.39 -4.59
N ASP A 33 18.89 3.21 -3.85
CA ASP A 33 20.22 3.67 -4.26
C ASP A 33 20.66 2.95 -5.55
N ALA A 34 20.44 1.63 -5.65
CA ALA A 34 20.72 0.88 -6.86
C ALA A 34 19.83 1.29 -8.06
N LEU A 35 18.55 1.57 -7.86
CA LEU A 35 17.66 2.06 -8.92
C LEU A 35 18.09 3.44 -9.47
N ASN A 36 18.60 4.32 -8.60
CA ASN A 36 19.12 5.62 -9.03
C ASN A 36 20.36 5.47 -9.95
N GLU A 37 21.16 4.42 -9.81
CA GLU A 37 22.28 4.12 -10.72
C GLU A 37 21.81 3.84 -12.16
N PHE A 38 20.62 3.24 -12.31
CA PHE A 38 19.94 3.06 -13.60
C PHE A 38 19.25 4.34 -14.12
N LYS A 39 19.47 5.49 -13.48
CA LYS A 39 18.83 6.78 -13.81
C LYS A 39 17.31 6.79 -13.65
N ILE A 40 16.77 5.92 -12.79
CA ILE A 40 15.36 5.90 -12.41
C ILE A 40 15.19 6.83 -11.20
N LYS A 41 14.23 7.74 -11.25
CA LYS A 41 13.92 8.63 -10.15
C LYS A 41 13.15 7.88 -9.06
N THR A 42 13.73 7.78 -7.87
CA THR A 42 13.12 7.09 -6.72
C THR A 42 12.47 8.07 -5.74
N TYR A 43 11.30 7.70 -5.22
CA TYR A 43 10.58 8.42 -4.18
C TYR A 43 10.38 7.55 -2.95
N SER A 44 10.49 8.13 -1.76
CA SER A 44 10.14 7.50 -0.49
C SER A 44 9.65 8.55 0.51
N TRP A 45 9.02 8.12 1.59
CA TRP A 45 8.56 9.07 2.61
C TRP A 45 9.70 9.67 3.46
N GLU A 46 10.83 8.98 3.58
CA GLU A 46 11.94 9.39 4.47
C GLU A 46 13.01 10.22 3.75
N ARG A 47 13.25 9.97 2.45
CA ARG A 47 14.39 10.57 1.72
C ARG A 47 13.98 11.51 0.60
N VAL A 48 12.96 11.15 -0.19
CA VAL A 48 12.57 11.91 -1.39
C VAL A 48 11.06 11.90 -1.54
N ASN A 49 10.42 12.98 -1.09
CA ASN A 49 8.97 13.07 -1.06
C ASN A 49 8.37 13.00 -2.46
N PHE A 50 7.48 12.02 -2.66
CA PHE A 50 6.58 12.01 -3.81
C PHE A 50 5.67 13.25 -3.73
N PRO A 51 5.38 13.94 -4.84
CA PRO A 51 4.44 15.05 -4.84
C PRO A 51 3.07 14.55 -4.36
N VAL A 52 2.75 14.83 -3.09
CA VAL A 52 1.44 14.56 -2.53
C VAL A 52 0.47 15.54 -3.16
N ILE A 53 -0.64 15.05 -3.70
CA ILE A 53 -1.69 15.91 -4.25
C ILE A 53 -2.12 16.84 -3.13
N LYS A 54 -1.80 18.13 -3.30
CA LYS A 54 -2.11 19.14 -2.29
C LYS A 54 -3.63 19.29 -2.22
N SER A 55 -4.13 19.53 -1.02
CA SER A 55 -5.55 19.78 -0.78
C SER A 55 -6.13 20.90 -1.65
N ASP A 56 -5.28 21.81 -2.13
CA ASP A 56 -5.65 22.96 -2.95
C ASP A 56 -5.95 22.57 -4.40
N GLU A 57 -5.40 21.46 -4.88
CA GLU A 57 -5.67 20.91 -6.22
C GLU A 57 -6.99 20.12 -6.26
N ILE A 58 -7.52 19.76 -5.09
CA ILE A 58 -8.85 19.15 -4.96
C ILE A 58 -9.85 20.29 -4.77
N LYS A 59 -10.46 20.73 -5.89
CA LYS A 59 -11.36 21.88 -5.95
C LYS A 59 -12.56 21.80 -5.00
N TYR A 60 -12.89 20.61 -4.48
CA TYR A 60 -14.08 20.33 -3.67
C TYR A 60 -13.81 19.99 -2.20
N LEU A 61 -12.56 20.05 -1.72
CA LEU A 61 -12.31 19.99 -0.28
C LEU A 61 -12.80 21.28 0.37
N ASP A 62 -13.83 21.17 1.22
CA ASP A 62 -14.36 22.27 2.03
C ASP A 62 -13.20 22.99 2.75
N LYS A 63 -13.24 24.33 2.78
CA LYS A 63 -12.17 25.22 3.27
C LYS A 63 -11.67 24.81 4.66
N LYS A 64 -12.58 24.32 5.50
CA LYS A 64 -12.29 23.77 6.84
C LYS A 64 -11.35 22.56 6.82
N TYR A 65 -11.42 21.71 5.78
CA TYR A 65 -10.53 20.55 5.61
C TYR A 65 -9.17 20.93 5.05
N LYS A 66 -9.10 21.97 4.21
CA LYS A 66 -7.82 22.52 3.71
C LYS A 66 -6.94 23.01 4.86
N ASP A 67 -7.51 23.81 5.77
CA ASP A 67 -6.79 24.35 6.93
C ASP A 67 -6.33 23.26 7.92
N LEU A 68 -7.07 22.15 8.05
CA LEU A 68 -6.73 21.03 8.94
C LEU A 68 -5.69 20.07 8.36
N LEU A 69 -5.50 20.05 7.04
CA LEU A 69 -4.47 19.26 6.36
C LEU A 69 -3.10 19.91 6.46
N THR A 70 -3.03 21.23 6.40
CA THR A 70 -1.78 22.02 6.49
C THR A 70 -1.14 21.95 7.88
N VAL A 71 -1.93 21.75 8.95
CA VAL A 71 -1.48 21.88 10.36
C VAL A 71 -0.91 20.59 10.96
N ARG A 72 -1.03 19.41 10.31
CA ARG A 72 -0.64 18.11 10.95
C ARG A 72 0.10 17.14 10.05
N ILE A 73 1.01 17.63 9.23
CA ILE A 73 1.97 16.78 8.52
C ILE A 73 3.16 16.50 9.47
N ASN A 74 2.93 15.68 10.50
CA ASN A 74 4.00 15.09 11.32
C ASN A 74 4.16 13.62 10.92
N GLY A 75 5.07 13.33 9.98
CA GLY A 75 5.67 12.03 9.65
C GLY A 75 4.72 10.90 9.22
N ALA A 76 4.00 10.28 10.16
CA ALA A 76 3.23 9.04 9.92
C ALA A 76 1.96 9.20 9.05
N ARG A 77 1.60 10.43 8.65
CA ARG A 77 0.52 10.70 7.70
C ARG A 77 1.00 10.72 6.25
N GLU A 78 2.26 11.10 6.03
CA GLU A 78 2.82 11.34 4.70
C GLU A 78 2.85 10.05 3.88
N CYS A 79 3.25 8.94 4.49
CA CYS A 79 3.33 7.62 3.84
C CYS A 79 2.01 7.16 3.22
N LYS A 80 0.89 7.28 3.95
CA LYS A 80 -0.44 6.88 3.45
C LYS A 80 -0.99 7.82 2.41
N SER A 81 -0.68 9.12 2.55
CA SER A 81 -1.03 10.10 1.53
C SER A 81 -0.24 9.89 0.25
N ILE A 82 1.01 9.42 0.33
CA ILE A 82 1.81 9.04 -0.86
C ILE A 82 1.12 7.89 -1.60
N ILE A 83 0.73 6.81 -0.91
CA ILE A 83 0.02 5.68 -1.55
C ILE A 83 -1.27 6.16 -2.23
N THR A 84 -2.06 7.00 -1.55
CA THR A 84 -3.31 7.52 -2.10
C THR A 84 -3.07 8.44 -3.30
N SER A 85 -2.09 9.34 -3.20
CA SER A 85 -1.72 10.29 -4.27
C SER A 85 -1.17 9.56 -5.49
N LEU A 86 -0.36 8.51 -5.28
CA LEU A 86 0.18 7.69 -6.35
C LEU A 86 -0.93 7.01 -7.15
N ILE A 87 -1.95 6.46 -6.48
CA ILE A 87 -3.09 5.85 -7.18
C ILE A 87 -3.86 6.89 -7.99
N ILE A 88 -4.08 8.10 -7.45
CA ILE A 88 -4.75 9.17 -8.19
C ILE A 88 -3.91 9.61 -9.41
N GLU A 89 -2.61 9.81 -9.22
CA GLU A 89 -1.68 10.18 -10.30
C GLU A 89 -1.65 9.10 -11.39
N ASN A 90 -1.47 7.84 -11.02
CA ASN A 90 -1.49 6.74 -11.98
C ASN A 90 -2.85 6.57 -12.65
N TYR A 91 -3.96 6.92 -11.99
CA TYR A 91 -5.27 6.92 -12.62
C TYR A 91 -5.35 7.97 -13.74
N LYS A 92 -4.82 9.18 -13.50
CA LYS A 92 -4.71 10.22 -14.54
C LYS A 92 -3.83 9.76 -15.69
N ARG A 93 -2.62 9.27 -15.38
CA ARG A 93 -1.68 8.74 -16.39
C ARG A 93 -2.30 7.62 -17.23
N MET A 94 -3.05 6.70 -16.60
CA MET A 94 -3.77 5.64 -17.30
C MET A 94 -4.79 6.19 -18.30
N LYS A 95 -5.51 7.28 -17.96
CA LYS A 95 -6.46 7.92 -18.88
C LYS A 95 -5.77 8.72 -19.98
N GLU A 96 -4.60 9.28 -19.69
CA GLU A 96 -3.78 10.05 -20.63
C GLU A 96 -2.88 9.18 -21.54
N GLY A 97 -2.75 7.88 -21.25
CA GLY A 97 -1.86 6.97 -21.96
C GLY A 97 -0.38 7.13 -21.61
N SER A 98 -0.08 7.73 -20.45
CA SER A 98 1.28 7.94 -19.94
C SER A 98 1.76 6.77 -19.08
N ASP A 99 3.09 6.60 -18.97
CA ASP A 99 3.71 5.52 -18.19
C ASP A 99 3.36 5.63 -16.70
N LEU A 100 2.87 4.52 -16.14
CA LEU A 100 2.52 4.41 -14.73
C LEU A 100 3.78 4.41 -13.86
N ILE A 101 3.71 5.06 -12.70
CA ILE A 101 4.76 5.04 -11.69
C ILE A 101 4.59 3.78 -10.83
N PRO A 102 5.51 2.80 -10.87
CA PRO A 102 5.39 1.61 -10.04
C PRO A 102 5.61 1.94 -8.56
N PHE A 103 4.99 1.15 -7.72
CA PHE A 103 5.16 1.18 -6.27
C PHE A 103 5.80 -0.12 -5.82
N ILE A 104 7.09 -0.08 -5.51
CA ILE A 104 7.83 -1.23 -5.00
C ILE A 104 7.70 -1.25 -3.48
N PHE A 105 7.19 -2.35 -2.94
CA PHE A 105 7.21 -2.62 -1.50
C PHE A 105 8.08 -3.84 -1.21
N CYS A 106 9.23 -3.60 -0.59
CA CYS A 106 10.16 -4.65 -0.17
C CYS A 106 9.60 -5.33 1.09
N ILE A 107 9.12 -6.56 0.93
CA ILE A 107 8.48 -7.36 1.99
C ILE A 107 9.12 -8.74 2.19
N GLY A 108 10.22 -9.00 1.48
CA GLY A 108 11.03 -10.19 1.57
C GLY A 108 12.53 -9.88 1.40
N LEU A 109 13.39 -10.53 2.19
CA LEU A 109 14.84 -10.52 2.00
C LEU A 109 15.36 -11.94 2.16
N LYS A 110 16.16 -12.40 1.20
CA LYS A 110 16.91 -13.65 1.28
C LYS A 110 18.36 -13.32 0.95
N ASP A 111 19.21 -13.27 1.97
CA ASP A 111 20.65 -13.09 1.82
C ASP A 111 21.38 -14.35 2.33
N GLN A 112 22.71 -14.38 2.25
CA GLN A 112 23.49 -15.54 2.68
C GLN A 112 23.33 -15.87 4.17
N ASN A 113 22.93 -14.90 5.00
CA ASN A 113 22.89 -15.04 6.46
C ASN A 113 21.47 -15.28 6.99
N GLN A 114 20.44 -14.86 6.24
CA GLN A 114 19.06 -14.88 6.72
C GLN A 114 18.03 -14.90 5.60
N THR A 115 16.85 -15.42 5.94
CA THR A 115 15.63 -15.23 5.16
C THR A 115 14.60 -14.53 6.04
N LEU A 116 14.20 -13.32 5.65
CA LEU A 116 13.17 -12.52 6.29
C LEU A 116 11.95 -12.48 5.38
N THR A 117 10.79 -12.77 5.95
CA THR A 117 9.49 -12.69 5.28
C THR A 117 8.55 -11.80 6.07
N LEU A 118 7.59 -11.20 5.37
CA LEU A 118 6.54 -10.42 6.02
C LEU A 118 5.74 -11.27 7.01
N ASP A 119 5.60 -10.79 8.24
CA ASP A 119 4.64 -11.36 9.19
C ASP A 119 3.23 -10.82 8.87
N ILE A 120 2.46 -11.61 8.15
CA ILE A 120 1.11 -11.27 7.68
C ILE A 120 0.15 -11.08 8.87
N LYS A 121 0.30 -11.89 9.92
CA LYS A 121 -0.50 -11.77 11.14
C LYS A 121 -0.24 -10.41 11.81
N LYS A 122 1.03 -10.00 11.92
CA LYS A 122 1.39 -8.69 12.46
C LYS A 122 0.84 -7.55 11.60
N VAL A 123 0.96 -7.63 10.27
CA VAL A 123 0.39 -6.63 9.36
C VAL A 123 -1.12 -6.52 9.50
N ALA A 124 -1.84 -7.63 9.64
CA ALA A 124 -3.29 -7.60 9.80
C ALA A 124 -3.69 -7.05 11.17
N LEU A 125 -3.08 -7.54 12.25
CA LEU A 125 -3.53 -7.30 13.62
C LEU A 125 -2.92 -6.06 14.28
N SER A 126 -1.79 -5.53 13.81
CA SER A 126 -1.08 -4.50 14.59
C SER A 126 -1.90 -3.23 14.79
N HIS A 127 -1.89 -2.74 16.02
CA HIS A 127 -2.39 -1.44 16.38
C HIS A 127 -1.19 -0.55 16.68
N THR A 128 -1.29 0.76 16.41
CA THR A 128 -0.38 1.69 17.09
C THR A 128 -0.64 1.48 18.57
N ALA A 129 0.36 0.97 19.28
CA ALA A 129 0.30 0.73 20.70
C ALA A 129 -0.30 1.96 21.39
N ARG A 130 -1.47 1.78 22.02
CA ARG A 130 -1.94 2.68 23.08
C ARG A 130 -1.33 2.28 24.43
N ASN A 131 -0.56 1.21 24.46
CA ASN A 131 0.17 0.75 25.64
C ASN A 131 1.63 1.17 25.50
N ILE A 132 2.04 2.03 26.42
CA ILE A 132 3.34 2.72 26.47
C ILE A 132 4.49 1.74 26.82
N ASP A 133 4.18 0.50 27.18
CA ASP A 133 5.16 -0.44 27.72
C ASP A 133 5.94 -1.25 26.65
N GLU A 134 5.54 -1.21 25.38
CA GLU A 134 6.26 -1.88 24.25
C GLU A 134 7.12 -0.91 23.41
N LEU A 135 7.39 0.29 23.95
CA LEU A 135 8.03 1.39 23.22
C LEU A 135 9.56 1.26 23.03
N ASN A 136 10.20 0.25 23.63
CA ASN A 136 11.66 0.13 23.60
C ASN A 136 12.23 -0.60 22.38
N ASP A 137 11.41 -1.26 21.54
CA ASP A 137 11.96 -2.02 20.40
C ASP A 137 11.23 -1.88 19.05
N SER A 138 10.07 -1.21 18.97
CA SER A 138 9.16 -1.40 17.82
C SER A 138 8.74 -0.15 17.03
N GLN A 139 9.25 1.05 17.35
CA GLN A 139 8.67 2.32 16.87
C GLN A 139 8.61 2.49 15.34
N PHE A 140 9.46 1.81 14.56
CA PHE A 140 9.45 1.88 13.10
C PHE A 140 8.65 0.77 12.40
N SER A 141 8.25 -0.30 13.10
CA SER A 141 7.48 -1.40 12.49
C SER A 141 6.02 -1.01 12.22
N SER A 142 5.42 -0.16 13.06
CA SER A 142 3.99 0.15 12.99
C SER A 142 3.58 1.06 11.83
N VAL A 143 4.53 1.83 11.26
CA VAL A 143 4.29 2.75 10.13
C VAL A 143 4.10 1.90 8.87
N THR A 144 5.11 1.13 8.50
CA THR A 144 5.10 0.26 7.32
C THR A 144 3.93 -0.75 7.30
N GLU A 145 3.54 -1.31 8.45
CA GLU A 145 2.36 -2.20 8.55
C GLU A 145 1.04 -1.47 8.23
N LYS A 146 0.89 -0.22 8.68
CA LYS A 146 -0.30 0.59 8.36
C LYS A 146 -0.37 0.94 6.86
N GLU A 147 0.76 0.94 6.18
CA GLU A 147 0.91 1.33 4.79
C GLU A 147 0.53 0.15 3.91
N LEU A 148 0.99 -1.05 4.28
CA LEU A 148 0.49 -2.31 3.71
C LEU A 148 -1.03 -2.42 3.87
N ARG A 149 -1.56 -2.17 5.08
CA ARG A 149 -3.02 -2.12 5.28
C ARG A 149 -3.71 -1.06 4.43
N ARG A 150 -3.05 0.05 4.09
CA ARG A 150 -3.61 1.06 3.18
C ARG A 150 -3.69 0.51 1.76
N CYS A 151 -2.65 -0.16 1.27
CA CYS A 151 -2.66 -0.81 -0.04
C CYS A 151 -3.85 -1.78 -0.16
N TYR A 152 -4.03 -2.68 0.81
CA TYR A 152 -5.16 -3.61 0.81
C TYR A 152 -6.52 -2.90 0.83
N LYS A 153 -6.69 -1.85 1.64
CA LYS A 153 -7.97 -1.12 1.69
C LYS A 153 -8.33 -0.47 0.36
N ILE A 154 -7.37 0.16 -0.31
CA ILE A 154 -7.62 0.77 -1.62
C ILE A 154 -8.00 -0.33 -2.63
N TYR A 155 -7.31 -1.48 -2.60
CA TYR A 155 -7.65 -2.63 -3.44
C TYR A 155 -9.06 -3.18 -3.15
N ALA A 156 -9.32 -3.57 -1.91
CA ALA A 156 -10.57 -4.23 -1.52
C ALA A 156 -11.81 -3.35 -1.73
N GLU A 157 -11.68 -2.04 -1.51
CA GLU A 157 -12.77 -1.07 -1.59
C GLU A 157 -12.82 -0.33 -2.93
N GLY A 158 -11.85 -0.56 -3.83
CA GLY A 158 -11.74 0.11 -5.12
C GLY A 158 -12.76 -0.38 -6.16
N THR A 159 -13.07 0.48 -7.13
CA THR A 159 -13.83 0.10 -8.33
C THR A 159 -13.02 -0.87 -9.22
N PRO A 160 -13.62 -1.58 -10.19
CA PRO A 160 -12.90 -2.50 -11.06
C PRO A 160 -11.68 -1.85 -11.76
N ASP A 161 -11.84 -0.63 -12.29
CA ASP A 161 -10.75 0.12 -12.92
C ASP A 161 -9.61 0.42 -11.94
N VAL A 162 -9.94 0.77 -10.69
CA VAL A 162 -8.95 1.02 -9.64
C VAL A 162 -8.21 -0.26 -9.25
N LYS A 163 -8.92 -1.40 -9.17
CA LYS A 163 -8.28 -2.69 -8.90
C LYS A 163 -7.29 -3.08 -9.99
N ALA A 164 -7.69 -2.96 -11.26
CA ALA A 164 -6.80 -3.20 -12.40
C ALA A 164 -5.59 -2.24 -12.42
N LEU A 165 -5.80 -0.97 -12.03
CA LEU A 165 -4.70 -0.01 -11.86
C LEU A 165 -3.74 -0.42 -10.74
N ILE A 166 -4.27 -0.89 -9.62
CA ILE A 166 -3.49 -1.35 -8.47
C ILE A 166 -2.63 -2.55 -8.82
N GLU A 167 -3.16 -3.53 -9.54
CA GLU A 167 -2.40 -4.71 -10.00
C GLU A 167 -1.19 -4.31 -10.88
N LYS A 168 -1.35 -3.25 -11.68
CA LYS A 168 -0.26 -2.69 -12.49
C LYS A 168 0.71 -1.85 -11.66
N THR A 169 0.22 -1.15 -10.63
CA THR A 169 1.01 -0.20 -9.83
C THR A 169 1.80 -0.87 -8.72
N PHE A 170 1.15 -1.67 -7.88
CA PHE A 170 1.75 -2.26 -6.69
C PHE A 170 2.60 -3.48 -7.05
N LYS A 171 3.86 -3.44 -6.63
CA LYS A 171 4.87 -4.48 -6.82
C LYS A 171 5.41 -4.88 -5.45
N PHE A 172 4.89 -5.97 -4.89
CA PHE A 172 5.45 -6.55 -3.68
C PHE A 172 6.64 -7.41 -4.05
N VAL A 173 7.76 -7.24 -3.36
CA VAL A 173 9.01 -7.87 -3.79
C VAL A 173 9.77 -8.57 -2.68
N MET A 174 10.45 -9.64 -3.08
CA MET A 174 11.49 -10.35 -2.35
C MET A 174 12.84 -9.97 -2.96
N ILE A 175 13.75 -9.45 -2.14
CA ILE A 175 15.13 -9.19 -2.55
C ILE A 175 15.93 -10.46 -2.30
N GLN A 176 16.62 -10.99 -3.31
CA GLN A 176 17.39 -12.22 -3.20
C GLN A 176 18.84 -11.98 -3.58
N GLU A 177 19.78 -12.25 -2.68
CA GLU A 177 21.21 -12.22 -2.97
C GLU A 177 21.60 -13.39 -3.87
N ASP A 178 22.48 -13.12 -4.82
CA ASP A 178 23.07 -14.17 -5.64
C ASP A 178 24.03 -15.04 -4.82
N SER A 179 23.84 -16.35 -4.90
CA SER A 179 24.68 -17.29 -4.15
C SER A 179 26.15 -17.35 -4.62
N GLN A 180 26.45 -16.84 -5.82
CA GLN A 180 27.76 -16.94 -6.47
C GLN A 180 28.47 -15.60 -6.57
N VAL A 181 27.74 -14.48 -6.56
CA VAL A 181 28.30 -13.13 -6.72
C VAL A 181 27.91 -12.26 -5.54
N GLU A 182 28.91 -11.86 -4.75
CA GLU A 182 28.72 -10.97 -3.61
C GLU A 182 28.12 -9.62 -4.03
N ASP A 183 27.22 -9.09 -3.19
CA ASP A 183 26.55 -7.80 -3.37
C ASP A 183 25.69 -7.66 -4.64
N LEU A 184 25.48 -8.75 -5.40
CA LEU A 184 24.56 -8.80 -6.52
C LEU A 184 23.22 -9.38 -6.08
N PHE A 185 22.14 -8.64 -6.34
CA PHE A 185 20.79 -9.02 -5.92
C PHE A 185 19.82 -9.08 -7.11
N ASP A 186 18.91 -10.04 -7.03
CA ASP A 186 17.68 -10.09 -7.81
C ASP A 186 16.53 -9.46 -7.00
N ILE A 187 15.53 -8.93 -7.71
CA ILE A 187 14.29 -8.45 -7.11
C ILE A 187 13.15 -9.19 -7.79
N GLU A 188 12.57 -10.12 -7.06
CA GLU A 188 11.47 -10.94 -7.53
C GLU A 188 10.14 -10.34 -7.08
N GLN A 189 9.24 -10.08 -8.01
CA GLN A 189 7.85 -9.75 -7.69
C GLN A 189 7.15 -10.99 -7.14
N ILE A 190 6.57 -10.87 -5.95
CA ILE A 190 5.76 -11.90 -5.31
C ILE A 190 4.28 -11.49 -5.26
N PRO A 191 3.36 -12.44 -5.05
CA PRO A 191 1.95 -12.13 -4.90
C PRO A 191 1.70 -11.12 -3.77
N PRO A 192 0.65 -10.28 -3.89
CA PRO A 192 0.23 -9.44 -2.79
C PRO A 192 -0.03 -10.22 -1.51
N PHE A 193 0.39 -9.66 -0.37
CA PHE A 193 0.29 -10.33 0.93
C PHE A 193 -1.16 -10.66 1.35
N TRP A 194 -2.16 -10.03 0.74
CA TRP A 194 -3.57 -10.31 1.01
C TRP A 194 -4.13 -11.52 0.25
N GLU A 195 -3.34 -12.12 -0.64
CA GLU A 195 -3.66 -13.42 -1.25
C GLU A 195 -3.28 -14.59 -0.34
N ASP A 196 -2.60 -14.33 0.78
CA ASP A 196 -2.35 -15.35 1.79
C ASP A 196 -3.67 -15.85 2.40
N PRO A 197 -3.89 -17.18 2.50
CA PRO A 197 -5.13 -17.75 3.01
C PRO A 197 -5.52 -17.28 4.42
N CYS A 198 -4.55 -16.90 5.24
CA CYS A 198 -4.80 -16.45 6.61
C CYS A 198 -5.15 -14.96 6.70
N TRP A 199 -4.94 -14.19 5.63
CA TRP A 199 -5.17 -12.74 5.62
C TRP A 199 -6.60 -12.39 6.04
N GLU A 200 -7.60 -13.02 5.42
CA GLU A 200 -9.01 -12.72 5.66
C GLU A 200 -9.41 -13.00 7.12
N LYS A 201 -8.94 -14.13 7.69
CA LYS A 201 -9.15 -14.47 9.11
C LYS A 201 -8.62 -13.38 10.03
N TYR A 202 -7.36 -12.96 9.85
CA TYR A 202 -6.76 -11.93 10.69
C TYR A 202 -7.38 -10.54 10.46
N TRP A 203 -7.78 -10.24 9.22
CA TRP A 203 -8.43 -8.98 8.88
C TRP A 203 -9.80 -8.84 9.55
N GLN A 204 -10.62 -9.89 9.51
CA GLN A 204 -11.92 -9.92 10.18
C GLN A 204 -11.76 -9.78 11.70
N GLN A 205 -10.81 -10.51 12.29
CA GLN A 205 -10.48 -10.38 13.71
C GLN A 205 -10.14 -8.93 14.09
N ARG A 206 -9.33 -8.26 13.26
CA ARG A 206 -9.01 -6.84 13.44
C ARG A 206 -10.26 -5.96 13.41
N GLN A 207 -11.17 -6.20 12.46
CA GLN A 207 -12.38 -5.40 12.30
C GLN A 207 -13.32 -5.53 13.53
N LEU A 208 -13.49 -6.74 14.04
CA LEU A 208 -14.28 -7.01 15.25
C LEU A 208 -13.70 -6.30 16.49
N ASN A 209 -12.38 -6.33 16.63
CA ASN A 209 -11.68 -5.67 17.75
C ASN A 209 -11.72 -4.13 17.67
N HIS A 210 -12.13 -3.56 16.53
CA HIS A 210 -12.15 -2.10 16.27
C HIS A 210 -13.56 -1.50 16.29
N LEU A 211 -14.54 -2.18 16.91
CA LEU A 211 -15.92 -1.69 17.00
C LEU A 211 -16.13 -0.48 17.95
N SER A 212 -15.09 0.02 18.63
CA SER A 212 -15.19 1.14 19.57
C SER A 212 -14.55 2.44 19.06
N THR A 213 -15.33 3.54 19.17
CA THR A 213 -15.02 4.96 18.86
C THR A 213 -14.78 5.32 17.39
N ILE A 214 -15.88 5.57 16.66
CA ILE A 214 -15.87 6.34 15.41
C ILE A 214 -15.69 7.82 15.76
N SER A 215 -14.45 8.27 15.88
CA SER A 215 -14.18 9.71 15.75
C SER A 215 -14.28 10.10 14.27
N PRO A 216 -14.88 11.26 13.94
CA PRO A 216 -14.93 11.74 12.57
C PRO A 216 -13.50 11.85 12.03
N LYS A 217 -13.23 11.15 10.92
CA LYS A 217 -11.91 11.16 10.28
C LYS A 217 -11.71 12.50 9.59
N LEU A 218 -10.73 13.26 10.05
CA LEU A 218 -10.31 14.54 9.46
C LEU A 218 -9.75 14.39 8.04
N TYR A 219 -9.29 13.19 7.65
CA TYR A 219 -8.79 12.87 6.32
C TYR A 219 -9.55 11.67 5.77
N ASP A 220 -10.52 11.93 4.89
CA ASP A 220 -11.26 10.89 4.19
C ASP A 220 -10.63 10.64 2.81
N TRP A 221 -9.63 9.77 2.83
CA TRP A 221 -8.95 9.33 1.61
C TRP A 221 -9.89 8.67 0.60
N ARG A 222 -11.01 8.08 1.05
CA ARG A 222 -11.98 7.45 0.14
C ARG A 222 -12.68 8.53 -0.66
N ALA A 223 -13.23 9.54 0.03
CA ALA A 223 -13.85 10.68 -0.61
C ALA A 223 -12.89 11.37 -1.59
N MET A 224 -11.62 11.57 -1.19
CA MET A 224 -10.62 12.14 -2.10
C MET A 224 -10.38 11.29 -3.34
N LEU A 225 -10.18 9.97 -3.17
CA LEU A 225 -9.95 9.05 -4.29
C LEU A 225 -11.15 9.06 -5.24
N THR A 226 -12.38 8.94 -4.70
CA THR A 226 -13.62 9.00 -5.48
C THR A 226 -13.76 10.33 -6.22
N THR A 227 -13.65 11.48 -5.54
CA THR A 227 -13.74 12.79 -6.19
C THR A 227 -12.71 12.95 -7.29
N CYS A 228 -11.45 12.57 -7.07
CA CYS A 228 -10.42 12.74 -8.10
C CYS A 228 -10.64 11.82 -9.31
N ILE A 229 -11.08 10.59 -9.09
CA ILE A 229 -11.42 9.65 -10.16
C ILE A 229 -12.61 10.17 -10.95
N ASP A 230 -13.65 10.63 -10.27
CA ASP A 230 -14.84 11.20 -10.89
C ASP A 230 -14.46 12.45 -11.70
N ASP A 231 -13.72 13.39 -11.12
CA ASP A 231 -13.23 14.60 -11.83
C ASP A 231 -12.41 14.24 -13.08
N THR A 232 -11.58 13.20 -13.01
CA THR A 232 -10.79 12.72 -14.15
C THR A 232 -11.71 12.11 -15.23
N ASN A 233 -12.75 11.37 -14.83
CA ASN A 233 -13.74 10.81 -15.76
C ASN A 233 -14.65 11.88 -16.37
N PHE A 234 -14.99 12.92 -15.61
CA PHE A 234 -15.86 14.03 -16.03
C PHE A 234 -15.11 15.22 -16.65
N GLY A 235 -13.78 15.20 -16.64
CA GLY A 235 -12.88 16.22 -17.21
C GLY A 235 -12.96 16.41 -18.74
N HIS A 236 -13.92 15.75 -19.42
CA HIS A 236 -14.28 16.00 -20.80
C HIS A 236 -15.70 16.55 -21.01
N GLN A 237 -16.48 16.77 -19.94
CA GLN A 237 -17.78 17.44 -20.04
C GLN A 237 -18.03 18.32 -18.82
N HIS A 238 -17.92 19.63 -19.00
CA HIS A 238 -18.41 20.61 -18.03
C HIS A 238 -19.94 20.48 -17.87
N ASN A 239 -20.38 20.30 -16.62
CA ASN A 239 -21.59 20.84 -15.95
C ASN A 239 -22.45 19.82 -15.19
N PHE A 240 -22.55 20.06 -13.87
CA PHE A 240 -23.66 19.77 -12.95
C PHE A 240 -24.16 18.32 -12.78
N PHE A 241 -24.13 17.80 -11.54
CA PHE A 241 -25.31 17.80 -10.66
C PHE A 241 -24.93 17.51 -9.20
N ARG A 242 -25.43 18.36 -8.28
CA ARG A 242 -25.51 18.04 -6.85
C ARG A 242 -26.41 16.80 -6.69
N SER A 243 -25.87 15.72 -6.13
CA SER A 243 -26.68 14.67 -5.51
C SER A 243 -26.22 14.43 -4.08
N THR A 244 -26.87 15.12 -3.16
CA THR A 244 -26.93 14.75 -1.75
C THR A 244 -28.00 13.66 -1.59
N LYS A 245 -27.61 12.37 -1.55
CA LYS A 245 -28.41 11.28 -0.95
C LYS A 245 -27.47 10.23 -0.34
N CYS A 246 -27.34 10.23 0.98
CA CYS A 246 -27.97 9.28 1.91
C CYS A 246 -27.22 7.93 1.95
N PHE A 247 -26.38 7.76 2.98
CA PHE A 247 -25.84 6.47 3.39
C PHE A 247 -26.98 5.58 3.89
N ASP A 248 -27.17 4.46 3.21
CA ASP A 248 -28.04 3.38 3.65
C ASP A 248 -27.31 2.57 4.73
N LYS A 249 -27.91 2.47 5.92
CA LYS A 249 -27.24 1.98 7.14
C LYS A 249 -27.39 0.48 7.39
N ASP A 250 -28.11 -0.25 6.56
CA ASP A 250 -28.47 -1.64 6.87
C ASP A 250 -27.97 -2.63 5.82
N LYS A 251 -26.75 -3.14 6.04
CA LYS A 251 -26.35 -4.46 5.52
C LYS A 251 -25.71 -5.26 6.64
N ASN A 252 -26.56 -6.00 7.35
CA ASN A 252 -26.17 -7.05 8.28
C ASN A 252 -25.51 -8.20 7.50
N PHE A 253 -24.18 -8.32 7.58
CA PHE A 253 -23.47 -9.54 7.19
C PHE A 253 -23.42 -10.49 8.39
N LYS A 254 -24.08 -11.66 8.27
CA LYS A 254 -23.84 -12.80 9.16
C LYS A 254 -22.61 -13.54 8.66
N LEU A 255 -21.56 -13.61 9.48
CA LEU A 255 -20.38 -14.42 9.24
C LEU A 255 -20.49 -15.72 10.04
N THR A 256 -20.34 -16.86 9.36
CA THR A 256 -20.16 -18.19 9.97
C THR A 256 -18.68 -18.46 10.16
N TYR A 257 -18.33 -18.98 11.35
CA TYR A 257 -16.97 -19.29 11.79
C TYR A 257 -16.53 -20.67 11.26
N ASP A 258 -15.35 -20.74 10.64
CA ASP A 258 -14.68 -21.98 10.25
C ASP A 258 -13.38 -22.16 11.08
N PRO A 259 -13.29 -23.21 11.91
CA PRO A 259 -12.14 -23.46 12.80
C PRO A 259 -10.91 -24.11 12.12
N SER A 260 -10.89 -24.32 10.80
CA SER A 260 -9.82 -25.10 10.13
C SER A 260 -8.41 -24.47 10.13
N CYS A 261 -8.25 -23.24 10.62
CA CYS A 261 -6.96 -22.52 10.60
C CYS A 261 -6.20 -22.57 11.93
N ASP A 262 -6.58 -23.46 12.85
CA ASP A 262 -5.81 -23.74 14.06
C ASP A 262 -5.26 -25.17 13.98
N ASP A 263 -3.93 -25.26 13.84
CA ASP A 263 -3.04 -26.42 13.97
C ASP A 263 -3.34 -27.71 13.17
N LYS A 264 -2.70 -27.87 12.01
CA LYS A 264 -2.22 -29.20 11.54
C LYS A 264 -0.87 -29.12 10.81
N PRO A 265 0.05 -30.09 11.04
CA PRO A 265 1.25 -30.26 10.24
C PRO A 265 0.89 -30.73 8.82
N ILE A 266 1.72 -30.31 7.87
CA ILE A 266 1.59 -30.62 6.43
C ILE A 266 1.71 -32.14 6.22
N SER A 267 0.57 -32.81 6.10
CA SER A 267 0.47 -34.08 5.37
C SER A 267 -0.97 -34.27 4.89
N GLU A 268 -1.11 -34.36 3.56
CA GLU A 268 -2.29 -34.78 2.81
C GLU A 268 -3.44 -33.77 2.66
N ILE A 269 -3.34 -32.94 1.61
CA ILE A 269 -4.52 -32.41 0.92
C ILE A 269 -4.79 -33.35 -0.26
N SER A 270 -5.81 -34.19 -0.11
CA SER A 270 -6.46 -34.87 -1.22
C SER A 270 -7.45 -33.89 -1.85
N LEU A 271 -7.20 -33.57 -3.13
CA LEU A 271 -8.12 -32.87 -4.02
C LEU A 271 -9.46 -33.61 -4.11
N PHE A 272 -10.58 -32.91 -3.91
CA PHE A 272 -11.78 -33.12 -4.72
C PHE A 272 -12.51 -31.78 -4.92
N LEU A 273 -13.07 -31.70 -6.13
CA LEU A 273 -13.67 -30.59 -6.88
C LEU A 273 -14.66 -29.71 -6.13
#